data_AF-A0A920M4D0-F1
#
_entry.id   AF-A0A920M4D0-F1
#
_cell.length_a   1.000
_cell.length_b   1.000
_cell.length_c   1.000
_cell.angle_alpha   90.00
_cell.angle_beta   90.00
_cell.angle_gamma   90.00
#
_symmetry.space_group_name_H-M   'P 1'
#
loop_
_entity.id
_entity.type
_entity.pdbx_description
1 polymer ?
#
loop_
_entity_poly.entity_id
_entity_poly.type
_entity_poly.pdbx_seq_one_letter_code
_entity_poly.pdbx_strand_id
1 'polypeptide(L)'
;MLKKNITEKDAVELYKEFYKSEPFIKIVDAPPATKHTWGSNYVYLYPYVREDTNTLVVISALDNLVKGSAGAAIQNMNLMQGFEETMGISALPVYP
;
A
#
# COMPACT_ATOMS: atom_id res chain seq x y z
N MET A 1 -9.54 -16.30 11.31
CA MET A 1 -10.77 -16.47 10.51
C MET A 1 -11.57 -15.18 10.55
N LEU A 2 -12.20 -14.83 9.43
CA LEU A 2 -13.01 -13.62 9.33
C LEU A 2 -14.28 -13.74 10.18
N LYS A 3 -14.68 -12.64 10.82
CA LYS A 3 -15.92 -12.58 11.63
C LYS A 3 -17.18 -12.61 10.78
N LYS A 4 -17.06 -12.24 9.49
CA LYS A 4 -18.14 -12.23 8.50
C LYS A 4 -17.59 -12.85 7.22
N ASN A 5 -18.43 -13.61 6.53
CA ASN A 5 -18.10 -14.06 5.18
C ASN A 5 -18.17 -12.85 4.27
N ILE A 6 -17.05 -12.53 3.63
CA ILE A 6 -16.93 -11.49 2.62
C ILE A 6 -16.27 -12.10 1.39
N THR A 7 -16.60 -11.60 0.20
CA THR A 7 -15.93 -12.00 -1.03
C THR A 7 -14.60 -11.29 -1.18
N GLU A 8 -13.75 -11.75 -2.08
CA GLU A 8 -12.54 -11.03 -2.48
C GLU A 8 -12.86 -9.60 -2.95
N LYS A 9 -13.94 -9.45 -3.73
CA LYS A 9 -14.41 -8.15 -4.22
C LYS A 9 -14.76 -7.20 -3.07
N ASP A 10 -15.43 -7.70 -2.04
CA ASP A 10 -15.77 -6.91 -0.86
C ASP A 10 -14.50 -6.45 -0.12
N ALA A 11 -13.50 -7.33 -0.01
CA ALA A 11 -12.22 -6.98 0.61
C ALA A 11 -11.47 -5.92 -0.20
N VAL A 12 -11.38 -6.08 -1.53
CA VAL A 12 -10.73 -5.10 -2.42
C VAL A 12 -11.42 -3.74 -2.31
N GLU A 13 -12.75 -3.70 -2.35
CA GLU A 13 -13.50 -2.45 -2.26
C GLU A 13 -13.34 -1.78 -0.89
N LEU A 14 -13.34 -2.55 0.20
CA LEU A 14 -13.08 -2.05 1.54
C LEU A 14 -11.70 -1.38 1.64
N TYR A 15 -10.67 -2.02 1.07
CA TYR A 15 -9.31 -1.46 1.07
C TYR A 15 -9.22 -0.20 0.19
N LYS A 16 -9.87 -0.20 -0.98
CA LYS A 16 -9.90 0.98 -1.86
C LYS A 16 -10.58 2.16 -1.18
N GLU A 17 -11.72 1.93 -0.55
CA GLU A 17 -12.46 2.98 0.15
C GLU A 17 -11.68 3.51 1.37
N PHE A 18 -11.06 2.63 2.14
CA PHE A 18 -10.26 3.02 3.30
C PHE A 18 -9.04 3.86 2.91
N TYR A 19 -8.31 3.45 1.87
CA TYR A 19 -7.09 4.12 1.41
C TYR A 19 -7.32 5.14 0.29
N LYS A 20 -8.56 5.54 0.02
CA LYS A 20 -8.90 6.41 -1.13
C LYS A 20 -8.19 7.76 -1.14
N SER A 21 -7.86 8.27 0.04
CA SER A 21 -7.21 9.57 0.24
C SER A 21 -5.70 9.44 0.47
N GLU A 22 -5.15 8.24 0.46
CA GLU A 22 -3.77 7.97 0.83
C GLU A 22 -2.88 7.96 -0.42
N PRO A 23 -2.02 8.98 -0.62
CA PRO A 23 -1.37 9.22 -1.91
C PRO A 23 -0.39 8.12 -2.31
N PHE A 24 0.18 7.44 -1.31
CA PHE A 24 1.21 6.42 -1.48
C PHE A 24 0.70 4.99 -1.44
N ILE A 25 -0.59 4.76 -1.22
CA ILE A 25 -1.16 3.41 -1.17
C ILE A 25 -1.81 3.07 -2.51
N LYS A 26 -1.52 1.87 -3.03
CA LYS A 26 -2.16 1.33 -4.24
C LYS A 26 -2.72 -0.05 -3.96
N ILE A 27 -4.01 -0.21 -4.22
CA ILE A 27 -4.66 -1.53 -4.22
C ILE A 27 -4.50 -2.12 -5.61
N VAL A 28 -3.79 -3.24 -5.71
CA VAL A 28 -3.45 -3.92 -6.97
C VAL A 28 -4.29 -5.19 -7.15
N ASP A 29 -4.34 -5.70 -8.38
CA ASP A 29 -5.12 -6.86 -8.81
C ASP A 29 -4.33 -8.18 -8.84
N ALA A 30 -3.02 -8.11 -8.64
CA ALA A 30 -2.13 -9.26 -8.56
C ALA A 30 -1.11 -9.11 -7.41
N PRO A 31 -0.58 -10.23 -6.87
CA PRO A 31 0.46 -10.19 -5.84
C PRO A 31 1.65 -9.30 -6.24
N PRO A 32 1.98 -8.24 -5.47
CA PRO A 32 3.08 -7.37 -5.82
C PRO A 32 4.43 -8.00 -5.47
N ALA A 33 5.44 -7.73 -6.30
CA ALA A 33 6.84 -8.01 -5.98
C ALA A 33 7.50 -6.76 -5.38
N THR A 34 8.50 -6.95 -4.53
CA THR A 34 9.29 -5.84 -3.92
C THR A 34 9.92 -4.92 -4.96
N LYS A 35 10.28 -5.47 -6.12
CA LYS A 35 10.82 -4.72 -7.26
C LYS A 35 9.84 -3.70 -7.83
N HIS A 36 8.52 -3.92 -7.71
CA HIS A 36 7.51 -2.98 -8.20
C HIS A 36 7.47 -1.66 -7.42
N THR A 37 8.10 -1.60 -6.24
CA THR A 37 8.14 -0.41 -5.38
C THR A 37 9.54 0.17 -5.21
N TRP A 38 10.55 -0.41 -5.87
CA TRP A 38 11.95 -0.06 -5.66
C TRP A 38 12.23 1.43 -5.92
N GLY A 39 12.89 2.09 -4.97
CA GLY A 39 13.21 3.51 -5.05
C GLY A 39 12.01 4.45 -4.89
N SER A 40 10.83 3.95 -4.52
CA SER A 40 9.61 4.75 -4.40
C SER A 40 9.05 4.76 -2.99
N ASN A 41 8.22 5.77 -2.70
CA ASN A 41 7.48 5.85 -1.45
C ASN A 41 6.14 5.08 -1.49
N TYR A 42 5.85 4.34 -2.57
CA TYR A 42 4.59 3.61 -2.72
C TYR A 42 4.56 2.30 -1.92
N VAL A 43 3.35 1.94 -1.46
CA VAL A 43 3.01 0.62 -0.91
C VAL A 43 1.93 0.01 -1.79
N TYR A 44 2.19 -1.18 -2.31
CA TYR A 44 1.21 -1.95 -3.07
C TYR A 44 0.58 -2.99 -2.16
N LEU A 45 -0.75 -3.06 -2.14
CA LEU A 45 -1.55 -3.97 -1.34
C LEU A 45 -2.42 -4.85 -2.24
N TYR A 46 -2.34 -6.16 -2.04
CA TYR A 46 -3.19 -7.16 -2.69
C TYR A 46 -3.96 -7.93 -1.61
N PRO A 47 -5.19 -7.51 -1.27
CA PRO A 47 -6.08 -8.27 -0.41
C PRO A 47 -6.74 -9.41 -1.20
N TYR A 48 -6.67 -10.62 -0.66
CA TYR A 48 -7.23 -11.84 -1.24
C TYR A 48 -7.97 -12.64 -0.17
N VAL A 49 -9.21 -13.09 -0.46
CA VAL A 49 -9.99 -13.90 0.47
C VAL A 49 -9.94 -15.35 0.02
N ARG A 50 -9.36 -16.21 0.87
CA ARG A 50 -9.42 -17.65 0.69
C ARG A 50 -10.73 -18.18 1.26
N GLU A 51 -11.69 -18.47 0.39
CA GLU A 51 -13.06 -18.83 0.77
C GLU A 51 -13.14 -20.15 1.54
N ASP A 52 -12.31 -21.13 1.18
CA ASP A 52 -12.25 -22.47 1.77
C ASP A 52 -12.04 -22.49 3.29
N THR A 53 -11.34 -21.48 3.81
CA THR A 53 -10.87 -21.37 5.18
C THR A 53 -11.28 -20.04 5.79
N ASN A 54 -12.12 -19.28 5.10
CA ASN A 54 -12.62 -17.98 5.52
C ASN A 54 -11.49 -17.07 6.05
N THR A 55 -10.41 -16.96 5.28
CA THR A 55 -9.17 -16.28 5.69
C THR A 55 -8.81 -15.19 4.70
N LEU A 56 -8.67 -13.96 5.20
CA LEU A 56 -8.10 -12.85 4.45
C LEU A 56 -6.57 -12.94 4.48
N VAL A 57 -5.97 -13.02 3.30
CA VAL A 57 -4.54 -12.89 3.07
C VAL A 57 -4.30 -11.53 2.45
N VAL A 58 -3.33 -10.78 2.97
CA VAL A 58 -2.96 -9.48 2.42
C VAL A 58 -1.47 -9.52 2.11
N ILE A 59 -1.14 -9.32 0.84
CA ILE A 59 0.25 -9.24 0.39
C ILE A 59 0.58 -7.77 0.19
N SER A 60 1.68 -7.31 0.80
CA SER A 60 2.16 -5.95 0.67
C SER A 60 3.59 -5.90 0.16
N ALA A 61 3.89 -4.96 -0.73
CA ALA A 61 5.26 -4.64 -1.14
C ALA A 61 5.53 -3.14 -0.92
N LEU A 62 6.73 -2.84 -0.43
CA LEU A 62 7.27 -1.49 -0.28
C LEU A 62 8.80 -1.54 -0.38
N ASP A 63 9.43 -0.39 -0.64
CA ASP A 63 10.88 -0.24 -0.50
C ASP A 63 11.24 0.03 0.97
N ASN A 64 12.09 -0.82 1.55
CA ASN A 64 12.43 -0.77 2.97
C ASN A 64 13.33 0.43 3.36
N LEU A 65 14.06 1.00 2.41
CA LEU A 65 14.90 2.18 2.65
C LEU A 65 14.15 3.48 2.38
N VAL A 66 13.22 3.48 1.42
CA VAL A 66 12.36 4.62 1.12
C VAL A 66 11.14 4.61 2.04
N LYS A 67 10.02 3.98 1.65
CA LYS A 67 8.80 3.98 2.47
C LYS A 67 8.98 3.31 3.83
N GLY A 68 9.87 2.33 3.94
CA GLY A 68 10.20 1.68 5.21
C GLY A 68 11.10 2.50 6.14
N SER A 69 11.69 3.60 5.67
CA SER A 69 12.60 4.43 6.47
C SER A 69 12.58 5.90 6.05
N ALA A 70 13.50 6.34 5.18
CA ALA A 70 13.73 7.77 4.92
C ALA A 70 12.53 8.47 4.26
N GLY A 71 11.83 7.79 3.35
CA GLY A 71 10.61 8.30 2.70
C GLY A 71 9.48 8.54 3.70
N ALA A 72 9.26 7.61 4.63
CA ALA A 72 8.28 7.81 5.71
C ALA A 72 8.69 8.94 6.67
N ALA A 73 9.99 9.09 6.97
CA ALA A 73 10.48 10.19 7.78
C ALA A 73 10.22 11.55 7.12
N ILE A 74 10.47 11.68 5.82
CA ILE A 74 10.18 12.91 5.05
C ILE A 74 8.67 13.16 4.98
N GLN A 75 7.86 12.12 4.76
CA GLN A 75 6.40 12.23 4.74
C GLN A 75 5.85 12.78 6.07
N ASN A 76 6.35 12.26 7.20
CA ASN A 76 6.01 12.77 8.53
C ASN A 76 6.46 14.22 8.72
N MET A 77 7.70 14.54 8.31
CA MET A 77 8.22 15.90 8.37
C MET A 77 7.37 16.87 7.56
N ASN A 78 6.95 16.49 6.35
CA ASN A 78 6.09 17.31 5.50
C ASN A 78 4.81 17.68 6.24
N LEU A 79 4.12 16.68 6.83
CA LEU A 79 2.91 16.91 7.62
C LEU A 79 3.18 17.81 8.85
N MET A 80 4.27 17.55 9.59
CA MET A 80 4.64 18.34 10.77
C MET A 80 4.94 19.81 10.46
N GLN A 81 5.48 20.09 9.28
CA GLN A 81 5.86 21.44 8.84
C GLN A 81 4.75 22.12 8.03
N GLY A 82 3.61 21.45 7.81
CA GLY A 82 2.50 21.98 7.01
C GLY A 82 2.76 22.00 5.50
N PHE A 83 3.73 21.22 5.03
CA PHE A 83 3.94 21.00 3.59
C PHE A 83 2.98 19.94 3.05
N GLU A 84 2.86 19.88 1.71
CA GLU A 84 2.20 18.76 1.05
C GLU A 84 2.89 17.45 1.44
N GLU A 85 2.11 16.46 1.88
CA GLU A 85 2.60 15.16 2.33
C GLU A 85 3.56 14.50 1.32
N THR A 86 3.30 14.71 0.03
CA THR A 86 4.03 14.09 -1.08
C THR A 86 5.27 14.86 -1.53
N MET A 87 5.53 16.03 -0.93
CA MET A 87 6.62 16.92 -1.33
C MET A 87 7.97 16.20 -1.25
N GLY A 88 8.67 16.15 -2.39
CA GLY A 88 10.01 15.56 -2.51
C GLY A 88 10.08 14.02 -2.49
N ILE A 89 8.95 13.32 -2.42
CA ILE A 89 8.90 11.85 -2.28
C ILE A 89 7.92 11.16 -3.25
N SER A 90 7.50 11.86 -4.31
CA SER A 90 6.60 11.35 -5.37
C SER A 90 7.32 10.63 -6.52
N ALA A 91 8.57 10.21 -6.31
CA ALA A 91 9.32 9.48 -7.33
C ALA A 91 8.61 8.15 -7.67
N LEU A 92 8.46 7.88 -8.97
CA LEU A 92 7.92 6.61 -9.45
C LEU A 92 8.93 5.47 -9.19
N PRO A 93 8.46 4.23 -9.03
CA PRO A 93 9.34 3.08 -8.90
C PRO A 93 10.30 2.97 -10.08
N VAL A 94 11.54 2.60 -9.79
CA VAL A 94 12.54 2.30 -10.82
C VAL A 94 12.35 0.85 -11.24
N TYR A 95 12.21 0.64 -12.55
CA TYR A 95 12.02 -0.69 -13.14
C TYR A 95 12.60 -0.71 -14.56
N PRO A 96 13.18 -1.83 -15.04
CA PRO A 96 13.58 -3.05 -14.34
C PRO A 96 14.93 -2.94 -13.61
#